data_AF-A0A973G5G2-F1
#
_entry.id   AF-A0A973G5G2-F1
#
_cell.length_a   1.000
_cell.length_b   1.000
_cell.length_c   1.000
_cell.angle_alpha   90.00
_cell.angle_beta   90.00
_cell.angle_gamma   90.00
#
_symmetry.space_group_name_H-M   'P 1'
#
loop_
_entity.id
_entity.type
_entity.pdbx_description
1 polymer ?
#
loop_
_entity_poly.entity_id
_entity_poly.type
_entity_poly.pdbx_seq_one_letter_code
_entity_poly.pdbx_strand_id
1 'polypeptide(L)'
;MKKFGMILIFLMLTATFGAIELVQAQTAVSEKSVKGTSDQNSVIKGNQTISVSGNRSLNVGGRIDTNAGTDDVLTVGRNRTVNVSRNESEAVGTNHSLNVGASQNIAIGADQTVTVGATRRVSVGSHENTTIGGSQAVRVAKSMNTEIGDDKSERVGKNTLHKSGKDIVIEAGDQITLKAGSAMIVLKKNGEIIISGKDISVQGSGKINVKAAGTVELKGSKLITDK
;
A
#
# COMPACT_ATOMS: atom_id res chain seq x y z
N MET A 1 19.50 64.99 -14.01
CA MET A 1 20.88 64.71 -14.50
C MET A 1 21.64 63.93 -13.44
N LYS A 2 21.64 62.59 -13.52
CA LYS A 2 22.48 61.72 -12.68
C LYS A 2 23.22 60.77 -13.63
N LYS A 3 24.55 60.77 -13.53
CA LYS A 3 25.52 60.26 -14.50
C LYS A 3 25.43 58.73 -14.59
N PHE A 4 25.21 58.20 -15.80
CA PHE A 4 25.46 56.79 -16.12
C PHE A 4 26.98 56.57 -16.19
N GLY A 5 27.53 55.90 -15.19
CA GLY A 5 28.89 55.36 -15.23
C GLY A 5 28.88 54.05 -16.01
N MET A 6 28.98 54.13 -17.33
CA MET A 6 29.20 52.97 -18.20
C MET A 6 30.67 52.55 -18.07
N ILE A 7 30.95 51.51 -17.28
CA ILE A 7 32.28 50.88 -17.29
C ILE A 7 32.36 50.06 -18.58
N LEU A 8 32.93 50.69 -19.60
CA LEU A 8 33.35 50.08 -20.85
C LEU A 8 34.70 49.38 -20.59
N ILE A 9 34.71 48.07 -20.40
CA ILE A 9 35.94 47.28 -20.48
C ILE A 9 36.05 46.76 -21.91
N PHE A 10 36.91 47.40 -22.70
CA PHE A 10 37.38 46.88 -23.98
C PHE A 10 38.90 46.89 -23.95
N LEU A 11 39.52 45.71 -23.96
CA LEU A 11 40.88 45.57 -24.50
C LEU A 11 40.99 44.22 -25.22
N MET A 12 40.97 44.30 -26.55
CA MET A 12 41.52 43.31 -27.46
C MET A 12 43.04 43.52 -27.55
N LEU A 13 43.86 42.50 -27.28
CA LEU A 13 45.08 42.22 -28.06
C LEU A 13 45.60 40.80 -27.83
N THR A 14 45.94 40.14 -28.94
CA THR A 14 46.35 38.74 -29.10
C THR A 14 47.84 38.51 -28.79
N ALA A 15 48.19 37.39 -28.14
CA ALA A 15 49.50 36.72 -28.26
C ALA A 15 49.37 35.22 -27.95
N THR A 16 49.98 34.38 -28.79
CA THR A 16 50.14 32.93 -28.59
C THR A 16 51.14 32.63 -27.47
N PHE A 17 50.96 31.43 -26.87
CA PHE A 17 51.76 30.73 -25.84
C PHE A 17 51.41 30.98 -24.36
N GLY A 18 51.02 29.88 -23.70
CA GLY A 18 50.82 29.77 -22.25
C GLY A 18 49.37 29.95 -21.82
N ALA A 19 48.82 28.98 -21.08
CA ALA A 19 47.48 29.08 -20.51
C ALA A 19 47.39 30.32 -19.60
N ILE A 20 46.73 31.38 -20.06
CA ILE A 20 46.38 32.53 -19.23
C ILE A 20 45.15 32.12 -18.41
N GLU A 21 45.33 31.85 -17.12
CA GLU A 21 44.22 31.82 -16.17
C GLU A 21 43.76 33.25 -15.90
N LEU A 22 42.61 33.62 -16.48
CA LEU A 22 41.96 34.89 -16.20
C LEU A 22 40.99 34.71 -15.02
N VAL A 23 41.37 35.15 -13.83
CA VAL A 23 40.45 35.24 -12.69
C VAL A 23 39.59 36.48 -12.87
N GLN A 24 38.34 36.32 -13.33
CA GLN A 24 37.37 37.40 -13.41
C GLN A 24 36.52 37.43 -12.12
N ALA A 25 36.75 38.41 -11.25
CA ALA A 25 35.86 38.72 -10.13
C ALA A 25 34.93 39.88 -10.52
N GLN A 26 33.62 39.66 -10.48
CA GLN A 26 32.63 40.70 -10.76
C GLN A 26 31.75 40.92 -9.54
N THR A 27 31.91 42.07 -8.88
CA THR A 27 31.09 42.49 -7.74
C THR A 27 30.03 43.48 -8.20
N ALA A 28 28.75 43.19 -7.94
CA ALA A 28 27.65 44.14 -8.11
C ALA A 28 27.08 44.48 -6.73
N VAL A 29 26.89 45.78 -6.43
CA VAL A 29 26.52 46.27 -5.09
C VAL A 29 24.99 46.40 -4.92
N SER A 30 24.21 46.23 -5.99
CA SER A 30 22.74 46.31 -5.95
C SER A 30 22.08 45.21 -6.79
N GLU A 31 22.15 45.31 -8.12
CA GLU A 31 21.47 44.41 -9.04
C GLU A 31 22.36 44.07 -10.24
N LYS A 32 22.34 42.81 -10.68
CA LYS A 32 22.90 42.36 -11.94
C LYS A 32 21.78 41.73 -12.77
N SER A 33 21.47 42.33 -13.91
CA SER A 33 20.51 41.79 -14.88
C SER A 33 21.24 41.33 -16.14
N VAL A 34 20.90 40.14 -16.64
CA VAL A 34 21.43 39.57 -17.87
C VAL A 34 20.25 39.22 -18.77
N LYS A 35 20.19 39.78 -19.98
CA LYS A 35 19.13 39.54 -20.95
C LYS A 35 19.73 39.06 -22.26
N GLY A 36 19.54 37.79 -22.58
CA GLY A 36 19.87 37.20 -23.89
C GLY A 36 18.62 37.04 -24.74
N THR A 37 18.76 37.09 -26.06
CA THR A 37 17.70 36.79 -27.05
C THR A 37 17.87 35.45 -27.74
N SER A 38 18.96 34.74 -27.41
CA SER A 38 19.38 33.47 -27.99
C SER A 38 19.95 32.58 -26.87
N ASP A 39 20.59 31.48 -27.25
CA ASP A 39 21.09 30.48 -26.32
C ASP A 39 22.14 31.03 -25.34
N GLN A 40 22.19 30.42 -24.17
CA GLN A 40 23.19 30.68 -23.13
C GLN A 40 23.80 29.35 -22.71
N ASN A 41 25.06 29.12 -23.03
CA ASN A 41 25.79 27.91 -22.68
C ASN A 41 26.87 28.23 -21.66
N SER A 42 26.93 27.47 -20.56
CA SER A 42 27.96 27.59 -19.52
C SER A 42 28.61 26.23 -19.30
N VAL A 43 29.93 26.16 -19.44
CA VAL A 43 30.72 24.95 -19.21
C VAL A 43 31.71 25.21 -18.09
N ILE A 44 31.63 24.40 -17.02
CA ILE A 44 32.50 24.49 -15.85
C ILE A 44 33.19 23.13 -15.72
N LYS A 45 34.52 23.11 -15.81
CA LYS A 45 35.31 21.86 -15.69
C LYS A 45 35.57 21.46 -14.24
N GLY A 46 35.54 22.44 -13.33
CA GLY A 46 35.66 22.22 -11.89
C GLY A 46 34.30 22.22 -11.20
N ASN A 47 34.26 22.70 -9.97
CA ASN A 47 33.04 22.73 -9.17
C ASN A 47 32.22 24.01 -9.39
N GLN A 48 30.91 23.90 -9.27
CA GLN A 48 29.99 25.04 -9.21
C GLN A 48 29.34 25.10 -7.84
N THR A 49 29.36 26.26 -7.20
CA THR A 49 28.63 26.53 -5.96
C THR A 49 27.78 27.78 -6.13
N ILE A 50 26.50 27.69 -5.75
CA ILE A 50 25.56 28.79 -5.81
C ILE A 50 25.01 29.02 -4.41
N SER A 51 25.22 30.20 -3.86
CA SER A 51 24.64 30.62 -2.58
C SER A 51 23.66 31.76 -2.82
N VAL A 52 22.43 31.60 -2.33
CA VAL A 52 21.37 32.61 -2.41
C VAL A 52 20.81 32.77 -1.00
N SER A 53 21.01 33.94 -0.40
CA SER A 53 20.49 34.23 0.95
C SER A 53 18.98 34.52 0.97
N GLY A 54 18.45 35.00 -0.16
CA GLY A 54 17.02 35.24 -0.37
C GLY A 54 16.35 34.07 -1.09
N ASN A 55 15.47 34.39 -2.04
CA ASN A 55 14.70 33.41 -2.79
C ASN A 55 15.35 33.08 -4.14
N ARG A 56 15.23 31.82 -4.58
CA ARG A 56 15.51 31.40 -5.96
C ARG A 56 14.19 31.08 -6.65
N SER A 57 13.87 31.80 -7.72
CA SER A 57 12.74 31.51 -8.62
C SER A 57 13.28 31.09 -9.98
N LEU A 58 12.79 29.98 -10.51
CA LEU A 58 13.15 29.47 -11.83
C LEU A 58 11.88 29.29 -12.65
N ASN A 59 11.80 29.98 -13.79
CA ASN A 59 10.70 29.84 -14.74
C ASN A 59 11.28 29.37 -16.07
N VAL A 60 10.85 28.21 -16.54
CA VAL A 60 11.28 27.62 -17.81
C VAL A 60 10.02 27.34 -18.62
N GLY A 61 9.89 27.96 -19.80
CA GLY A 61 8.74 27.73 -20.68
C GLY A 61 8.77 26.39 -21.43
N GLY A 62 9.94 25.75 -21.47
CA GLY A 62 10.15 24.45 -22.07
C GLY A 62 10.42 23.36 -21.03
N ARG A 63 11.36 22.47 -21.34
CA ARG A 63 11.75 21.30 -20.54
C ARG A 63 12.99 21.58 -19.70
N ILE A 64 13.05 20.96 -18.52
CA ILE A 64 14.24 20.86 -17.70
C ILE A 64 14.73 19.42 -17.78
N ASP A 65 15.99 19.21 -18.17
CA ASP A 65 16.67 17.94 -17.98
C ASP A 65 17.74 18.11 -16.92
N THR A 66 17.87 17.14 -16.03
CA THR A 66 18.93 17.09 -15.03
C THR A 66 19.53 15.69 -15.05
N ASN A 67 20.85 15.62 -15.10
CA ASN A 67 21.58 14.37 -15.12
C ASN A 67 22.73 14.47 -14.12
N ALA A 68 22.66 13.69 -13.05
CA ALA A 68 23.75 13.52 -12.09
C ALA A 68 24.47 12.20 -12.41
N GLY A 69 25.79 12.26 -12.60
CA GLY A 69 26.58 11.06 -12.93
C GLY A 69 26.84 10.14 -11.74
N THR A 70 26.57 10.60 -10.53
CA THR A 70 26.73 9.86 -9.26
C THR A 70 25.48 10.06 -8.41
N ASP A 71 25.56 10.91 -7.37
CA ASP A 71 24.47 11.13 -6.42
C ASP A 71 23.77 12.48 -6.66
N ASP A 72 22.46 12.51 -6.41
CA ASP A 72 21.66 13.72 -6.27
C ASP A 72 21.04 13.76 -4.88
N VAL A 73 21.40 14.76 -4.08
CA VAL A 73 20.99 14.89 -2.69
C VAL A 73 20.21 16.19 -2.50
N LEU A 74 18.93 16.06 -2.14
CA LEU A 74 18.05 17.17 -1.83
C LEU A 74 17.71 17.19 -0.34
N THR A 75 18.10 18.27 0.35
CA THR A 75 17.66 18.55 1.71
C THR A 75 16.71 19.74 1.72
N VAL A 76 15.53 19.58 2.32
CA VAL A 76 14.53 20.64 2.48
C VAL A 76 14.25 20.83 3.96
N GLY A 77 14.57 22.00 4.52
CA GLY A 77 14.46 22.26 5.96
C GLY A 77 13.03 22.48 6.48
N ARG A 78 12.05 22.65 5.59
CA ARG A 78 10.62 22.77 5.93
C ARG A 78 9.79 21.86 5.01
N ASN A 79 9.04 22.44 4.08
CA ASN A 79 8.08 21.72 3.25
C ASN A 79 8.55 21.60 1.80
N ARG A 80 8.28 20.45 1.18
CA ARG A 80 8.39 20.22 -0.26
C ARG A 80 6.99 19.98 -0.81
N THR A 81 6.60 20.75 -1.83
CA THR A 81 5.35 20.55 -2.58
C THR A 81 5.70 20.30 -4.03
N VAL A 82 5.09 19.27 -4.62
CA VAL A 82 5.26 18.90 -6.02
C VAL A 82 3.87 18.85 -6.65
N ASN A 83 3.68 19.56 -7.76
CA ASN A 83 2.44 19.55 -8.51
C ASN A 83 2.73 19.07 -9.93
N VAL A 84 2.13 17.95 -10.33
CA VAL A 84 2.28 17.36 -11.66
C VAL A 84 0.90 17.32 -12.30
N SER A 85 0.70 18.04 -13.41
CA SER A 85 -0.64 18.19 -14.02
C SER A 85 -1.05 17.03 -14.91
N ARG A 86 -0.11 16.19 -15.36
CA ARG A 86 -0.37 15.03 -16.22
C ARG A 86 0.11 13.76 -15.55
N ASN A 87 1.36 13.37 -15.82
CA ASN A 87 1.88 12.06 -15.40
C ASN A 87 3.20 12.22 -14.65
N GLU A 88 3.38 11.41 -13.62
CA GLU A 88 4.64 11.18 -12.92
C GLU A 88 5.06 9.72 -13.17
N SER A 89 6.33 9.50 -13.49
CA SER A 89 6.90 8.17 -13.71
C SER A 89 8.22 8.10 -12.97
N GLU A 90 8.36 7.09 -12.11
CA GLU A 90 9.54 6.86 -11.29
C GLU A 90 10.06 5.45 -11.56
N ALA A 91 11.37 5.33 -11.80
CA ALA A 91 12.04 4.06 -11.98
C ALA A 91 13.25 4.00 -11.06
N VAL A 92 13.29 3.00 -10.18
CA VAL A 92 14.37 2.78 -9.22
C VAL A 92 15.03 1.44 -9.54
N GLY A 93 16.34 1.46 -9.77
CA GLY A 93 17.06 0.27 -10.25
C GLY A 93 17.26 -0.83 -9.21
N THR A 94 17.41 -0.47 -7.93
CA THR A 94 17.69 -1.42 -6.85
C THR A 94 16.66 -1.34 -5.73
N ASN A 95 16.70 -0.29 -4.92
CA ASN A 95 15.91 -0.17 -3.70
C ASN A 95 15.26 1.21 -3.58
N HIS A 96 13.96 1.23 -3.27
CA HIS A 96 13.23 2.42 -2.87
C HIS A 96 12.85 2.31 -1.38
N SER A 97 13.35 3.22 -0.55
CA SER A 97 13.06 3.28 0.88
C SER A 97 12.36 4.60 1.22
N LEU A 98 11.22 4.50 1.89
CA LEU A 98 10.43 5.63 2.34
C LEU A 98 10.26 5.55 3.86
N ASN A 99 10.73 6.58 4.56
CA ASN A 99 10.55 6.73 6.01
C ASN A 99 9.68 7.94 6.28
N VAL A 100 8.55 7.73 6.96
CA VAL A 100 7.59 8.78 7.30
C VAL A 100 7.49 8.88 8.81
N GLY A 101 7.81 10.05 9.37
CA GLY A 101 7.91 10.22 10.83
C GLY A 101 6.57 10.30 11.56
N ALA A 102 5.50 10.76 10.90
CA ALA A 102 4.19 10.95 11.53
C ALA A 102 3.08 10.17 10.81
N SER A 103 2.70 10.60 9.60
CA SER A 103 1.56 10.03 8.87
C SER A 103 1.76 10.06 7.37
N GLN A 104 1.32 9.00 6.69
CA GLN A 104 1.23 8.93 5.23
C GLN A 104 -0.25 8.81 4.82
N ASN A 105 -0.70 9.72 3.95
CA ASN A 105 -2.04 9.69 3.37
C ASN A 105 -1.93 9.53 1.86
N ILE A 106 -2.65 8.57 1.29
CA ILE A 106 -2.67 8.30 -0.15
C ILE A 106 -4.13 8.33 -0.60
N ALA A 107 -4.43 9.18 -1.58
CA ALA A 107 -5.74 9.25 -2.22
C ALA A 107 -5.58 8.92 -3.71
N ILE A 108 -6.30 7.91 -4.18
CA ILE A 108 -6.30 7.47 -5.57
C ILE A 108 -7.69 7.73 -6.14
N GLY A 109 -7.78 8.47 -7.24
CA GLY A 109 -9.05 8.89 -7.82
C GLY A 109 -9.77 7.84 -8.69
N ALA A 110 -9.02 6.86 -9.20
CA ALA A 110 -9.53 5.77 -10.02
C ALA A 110 -8.99 4.43 -9.49
N ASP A 111 -8.00 3.85 -10.18
CA ASP A 111 -7.53 2.50 -9.89
C ASP A 111 -6.10 2.48 -9.30
N GLN A 112 -5.86 1.50 -8.43
CA GLN A 112 -4.52 1.17 -7.92
C GLN A 112 -4.20 -0.29 -8.25
N THR A 113 -3.13 -0.52 -9.02
CA THR A 113 -2.57 -1.86 -9.25
C THR A 113 -1.24 -2.00 -8.53
N VAL A 114 -1.06 -3.10 -7.81
CA VAL A 114 0.21 -3.42 -7.14
C VAL A 114 0.64 -4.82 -7.54
N THR A 115 1.81 -4.94 -8.15
CA THR A 115 2.43 -6.23 -8.51
C THR A 115 3.70 -6.41 -7.69
N VAL A 116 3.81 -7.56 -7.02
CA VAL A 116 4.99 -7.91 -6.21
C VAL A 116 5.57 -9.21 -6.76
N GLY A 117 6.82 -9.19 -7.21
CA GLY A 117 7.45 -10.33 -7.88
C GLY A 117 7.86 -11.48 -6.94
N ALA A 118 8.11 -11.19 -5.66
CA ALA A 118 8.60 -12.17 -4.70
C ALA A 118 7.74 -12.24 -3.43
N THR A 119 7.91 -11.29 -2.50
CA THR A 119 7.25 -11.34 -1.19
C THR A 119 6.71 -9.98 -0.80
N ARG A 120 5.46 -9.96 -0.34
CA ARG A 120 4.83 -8.79 0.31
C ARG A 120 4.67 -9.10 1.80
N ARG A 121 5.31 -8.31 2.65
CA ARG A 121 5.12 -8.36 4.10
C ARG A 121 4.43 -7.06 4.54
N VAL A 122 3.38 -7.19 5.34
CA VAL A 122 2.68 -6.07 5.97
C VAL A 122 2.72 -6.32 7.48
N SER A 123 3.03 -5.28 8.24
CA SER A 123 3.01 -5.31 9.70
C SER A 123 2.36 -4.02 10.18
N VAL A 124 1.31 -4.17 10.98
CA VAL A 124 0.52 -3.06 11.52
C VAL A 124 0.61 -3.14 13.03
N GLY A 125 1.05 -2.06 13.68
CA GLY A 125 1.30 -2.07 15.13
C GLY A 125 0.05 -1.96 16.00
N SER A 126 -1.08 -1.50 15.44
CA SER A 126 -2.31 -1.24 16.20
C SER A 126 -3.54 -1.83 15.51
N HIS A 127 -4.12 -1.13 14.54
CA HIS A 127 -5.36 -1.55 13.89
C HIS A 127 -5.27 -1.43 12.36
N GLU A 128 -5.82 -2.41 11.65
CA GLU A 128 -6.03 -2.36 10.19
C GLU A 128 -7.54 -2.40 9.91
N ASN A 129 -8.06 -1.33 9.32
CA ASN A 129 -9.46 -1.24 8.93
C ASN A 129 -9.57 -1.21 7.40
N THR A 130 -10.33 -2.15 6.84
CA THR A 130 -10.56 -2.24 5.39
C THR A 130 -12.04 -2.12 5.10
N THR A 131 -12.41 -1.22 4.17
CA THR A 131 -13.78 -1.08 3.67
C THR A 131 -13.77 -1.20 2.16
N ILE A 132 -14.56 -2.14 1.63
CA ILE A 132 -14.70 -2.38 0.20
C ILE A 132 -16.16 -2.09 -0.18
N GLY A 133 -16.37 -1.07 -1.01
CA GLY A 133 -17.73 -0.71 -1.46
C GLY A 133 -18.29 -1.66 -2.54
N GLY A 134 -17.41 -2.37 -3.23
CA GLY A 134 -17.75 -3.37 -4.26
C GLY A 134 -17.51 -4.80 -3.79
N SER A 135 -16.85 -5.61 -4.62
CA SER A 135 -16.52 -7.00 -4.32
C SER A 135 -15.06 -7.17 -3.91
N GLN A 136 -14.80 -8.18 -3.06
CA GLN A 136 -13.45 -8.63 -2.71
C GLN A 136 -13.29 -10.08 -3.16
N ALA A 137 -12.24 -10.37 -3.92
CA ALA A 137 -11.89 -11.72 -4.34
C ALA A 137 -10.46 -12.07 -3.89
N VAL A 138 -10.31 -13.20 -3.21
CA VAL A 138 -9.02 -13.70 -2.72
C VAL A 138 -8.76 -15.05 -3.35
N ARG A 139 -7.60 -15.21 -4.00
CA ARG A 139 -7.12 -16.49 -4.54
C ARG A 139 -5.73 -16.78 -3.98
N VAL A 140 -5.58 -17.93 -3.37
CA VAL A 140 -4.33 -18.39 -2.76
C VAL A 140 -3.96 -19.73 -3.39
N ALA A 141 -2.78 -19.82 -4.01
CA ALA A 141 -2.39 -20.98 -4.80
C ALA A 141 -1.98 -22.21 -3.96
N LYS A 142 -1.41 -21.97 -2.76
CA LYS A 142 -0.89 -23.04 -1.89
C LYS A 142 -1.67 -23.13 -0.58
N SER A 143 -1.43 -22.22 0.35
CA SER A 143 -1.94 -22.29 1.71
C SER A 143 -2.30 -20.92 2.26
N MET A 144 -3.38 -20.85 3.03
CA MET A 144 -3.79 -19.70 3.82
C MET A 144 -3.83 -20.12 5.30
N ASN A 145 -3.10 -19.41 6.15
CA ASN A 145 -3.14 -19.58 7.60
C ASN A 145 -3.70 -18.31 8.24
N THR A 146 -4.57 -18.47 9.23
CA THR A 146 -5.22 -17.37 9.96
C THR A 146 -5.19 -17.69 11.44
N GLU A 147 -4.53 -16.83 12.21
CA GLU A 147 -4.45 -16.92 13.67
C GLU A 147 -5.07 -15.65 14.26
N ILE A 148 -5.97 -15.82 15.22
CA ILE A 148 -6.73 -14.73 15.85
C ILE A 148 -6.59 -14.94 17.36
N GLY A 149 -6.08 -13.93 18.06
CA GLY A 149 -5.78 -14.02 19.50
C GLY A 149 -6.98 -13.84 20.42
N ASP A 150 -8.09 -13.30 19.90
CA ASP A 150 -9.32 -13.04 20.63
C ASP A 150 -10.51 -13.50 19.76
N ASP A 151 -11.49 -12.64 19.48
CA ASP A 151 -12.71 -13.04 18.76
C ASP A 151 -12.64 -12.95 17.22
N LYS A 152 -13.29 -13.91 16.56
CA LYS A 152 -13.66 -13.84 15.14
C LYS A 152 -15.19 -13.75 14.99
N SER A 153 -15.68 -12.65 14.42
CA SER A 153 -17.10 -12.48 14.07
C SER A 153 -17.29 -12.30 12.57
N GLU A 154 -18.24 -13.04 11.98
CA GLU A 154 -18.57 -13.01 10.56
C GLU A 154 -20.08 -12.84 10.37
N ARG A 155 -20.50 -11.86 9.57
CA ARG A 155 -21.92 -11.59 9.25
C ARG A 155 -22.09 -11.53 7.73
N VAL A 156 -22.94 -12.39 7.20
CA VAL A 156 -23.19 -12.51 5.76
C VAL A 156 -24.66 -12.26 5.49
N GLY A 157 -24.97 -11.38 4.53
CA GLY A 157 -26.35 -10.99 4.23
C GLY A 157 -27.15 -12.02 3.43
N LYS A 158 -26.46 -12.94 2.73
CA LYS A 158 -27.07 -14.02 1.94
C LYS A 158 -26.50 -15.38 2.36
N ASN A 159 -25.63 -15.96 1.55
CA ASN A 159 -25.19 -17.34 1.70
C ASN A 159 -23.70 -17.42 2.02
N THR A 160 -23.35 -18.42 2.83
CA THR A 160 -21.96 -18.89 3.01
C THR A 160 -21.86 -20.32 2.46
N LEU A 161 -20.79 -20.62 1.72
CA LEU A 161 -20.51 -21.96 1.20
C LEU A 161 -19.13 -22.42 1.68
N HIS A 162 -19.11 -23.49 2.50
CA HIS A 162 -17.88 -24.19 2.86
C HIS A 162 -17.79 -25.48 2.06
N LYS A 163 -16.86 -25.54 1.10
CA LYS A 163 -16.59 -26.73 0.30
C LYS A 163 -15.12 -27.13 0.44
N SER A 164 -14.88 -28.32 0.97
CA SER A 164 -13.54 -28.93 1.04
C SER A 164 -13.44 -30.11 0.08
N GLY A 165 -12.27 -30.31 -0.52
CA GLY A 165 -11.98 -31.51 -1.31
C GLY A 165 -11.65 -32.73 -0.45
N LYS A 166 -11.37 -32.51 0.84
CA LYS A 166 -11.15 -33.55 1.85
C LYS A 166 -12.00 -33.18 3.08
N ASP A 167 -11.36 -32.94 4.22
CA ASP A 167 -12.06 -32.76 5.49
C ASP A 167 -12.42 -31.30 5.77
N ILE A 168 -13.44 -31.14 6.60
CA ILE A 168 -13.73 -29.92 7.36
C ILE A 168 -13.73 -30.33 8.83
N VAL A 169 -12.77 -29.81 9.59
CA VAL A 169 -12.65 -30.06 11.03
C VAL A 169 -13.06 -28.79 11.76
N ILE A 170 -14.00 -28.91 12.70
CA ILE A 170 -14.44 -27.83 13.58
C ILE A 170 -14.27 -28.33 15.01
N GLU A 171 -13.41 -27.65 15.77
CA GLU A 171 -13.11 -27.96 17.16
C GLU A 171 -13.40 -26.74 18.02
N ALA A 172 -13.97 -26.97 19.20
CA ALA A 172 -14.25 -25.92 20.19
C ALA A 172 -13.97 -26.47 21.59
N GLY A 173 -13.46 -25.61 22.48
CA GLY A 173 -13.14 -26.00 23.85
C GLY A 173 -14.37 -26.33 24.71
N ASP A 174 -15.50 -25.64 24.48
CA ASP A 174 -16.72 -25.80 25.28
C ASP A 174 -17.88 -26.43 24.50
N GLN A 175 -18.28 -25.83 23.38
CA GLN A 175 -19.40 -26.32 22.57
C GLN A 175 -19.34 -25.85 21.12
N ILE A 176 -19.96 -26.65 20.23
CA ILE A 176 -20.29 -26.26 18.86
C ILE A 176 -21.80 -26.19 18.73
N THR A 177 -22.33 -25.08 18.21
CA THR A 177 -23.77 -24.88 18.01
C THR A 177 -24.06 -24.55 16.54
N LEU A 178 -24.91 -25.35 15.91
CA LEU A 178 -25.48 -25.09 14.59
C LEU A 178 -26.96 -24.75 14.76
N LYS A 179 -27.41 -23.57 14.32
CA LYS A 179 -28.77 -23.09 14.60
C LYS A 179 -29.44 -22.46 13.37
N ALA A 180 -30.71 -22.77 13.18
CA ALA A 180 -31.59 -22.16 12.19
C ALA A 180 -32.97 -21.90 12.82
N GLY A 181 -33.28 -20.65 13.18
CA GLY A 181 -34.51 -20.34 13.91
C GLY A 181 -34.60 -21.10 15.24
N SER A 182 -35.62 -21.94 15.40
CA SER A 182 -35.81 -22.83 16.56
C SER A 182 -35.12 -24.19 16.43
N ALA A 183 -34.65 -24.57 15.23
CA ALA A 183 -33.91 -25.81 15.04
C ALA A 183 -32.44 -25.63 15.45
N MET A 184 -31.86 -26.62 16.11
CA MET A 184 -30.47 -26.60 16.56
C MET A 184 -29.83 -27.98 16.67
N ILE A 185 -28.52 -28.01 16.49
CA ILE A 185 -27.61 -29.10 16.84
C ILE A 185 -26.54 -28.53 17.77
N VAL A 186 -26.30 -29.17 18.92
CA VAL A 186 -25.26 -28.76 19.87
C VAL A 186 -24.38 -29.95 20.23
N LEU A 187 -23.07 -29.77 20.14
CA LEU A 187 -22.06 -30.71 20.62
C LEU A 187 -21.39 -30.06 21.84
N LYS A 188 -21.44 -30.71 23.00
CA LYS A 188 -20.84 -30.20 24.23
C LYS A 188 -19.54 -30.94 24.56
N LYS A 189 -18.66 -30.30 25.33
CA LYS A 189 -17.40 -30.89 25.81
C LYS A 189 -17.56 -32.17 26.66
N ASN A 190 -18.72 -32.36 27.29
CA ASN A 190 -19.01 -33.57 28.08
C ASN A 190 -19.46 -34.77 27.20
N GLY A 191 -19.49 -34.61 25.87
CA GLY A 191 -19.92 -35.64 24.92
C GLY A 191 -21.41 -35.67 24.63
N GLU A 192 -22.23 -34.83 25.28
CA GLU A 192 -23.65 -34.72 24.99
C GLU A 192 -23.87 -34.07 23.60
N ILE A 193 -24.71 -34.72 22.79
CA ILE A 193 -25.16 -34.20 21.50
C ILE A 193 -26.67 -33.98 21.57
N ILE A 194 -27.10 -32.74 21.32
CA ILE A 194 -28.51 -32.35 21.33
C ILE A 194 -28.92 -32.03 19.89
N ILE A 195 -29.99 -32.66 19.42
CA ILE A 195 -30.62 -32.38 18.13
C ILE A 195 -32.09 -32.07 18.40
N SER A 196 -32.53 -30.86 18.10
CA SER A 196 -33.91 -30.44 18.35
C SER A 196 -34.47 -29.60 17.21
N GLY A 197 -35.74 -29.84 16.90
CA GLY A 197 -36.52 -29.11 15.89
C GLY A 197 -37.98 -29.52 15.97
N LYS A 198 -38.87 -28.82 15.25
CA LYS A 198 -40.29 -29.18 15.17
C LYS A 198 -40.48 -30.60 14.60
N ASP A 199 -39.84 -30.84 13.46
CA ASP A 199 -39.83 -32.11 12.76
C ASP A 199 -38.37 -32.54 12.58
N ILE A 200 -38.04 -33.79 12.93
CA ILE A 200 -36.73 -34.40 12.68
C ILE A 200 -36.96 -35.61 11.77
N SER A 201 -36.46 -35.52 10.53
CA SER A 201 -36.54 -36.62 9.57
C SER A 201 -35.18 -37.31 9.45
N VAL A 202 -35.14 -38.61 9.71
CA VAL A 202 -33.94 -39.44 9.55
C VAL A 202 -34.26 -40.53 8.53
N GLN A 203 -33.68 -40.43 7.34
CA GLN A 203 -33.91 -41.35 6.23
C GLN A 203 -32.57 -41.94 5.77
N GLY A 204 -32.46 -43.26 5.78
CA GLY A 204 -31.31 -43.99 5.25
C GLY A 204 -31.74 -44.85 4.08
N SER A 205 -30.99 -44.82 2.97
CA SER A 205 -31.17 -45.78 1.87
C SER A 205 -30.66 -47.19 2.22
N GLY A 206 -29.75 -47.28 3.20
CA GLY A 206 -29.28 -48.51 3.82
C GLY A 206 -29.86 -48.70 5.23
N LYS A 207 -29.09 -49.36 6.10
CA LYS A 207 -29.47 -49.56 7.51
C LYS A 207 -29.13 -48.33 8.35
N ILE A 208 -30.04 -47.93 9.25
CA ILE A 208 -29.75 -47.00 10.34
C ILE A 208 -29.39 -47.84 11.58
N ASN A 209 -28.16 -47.70 12.08
CA ASN A 209 -27.71 -48.41 13.28
C ASN A 209 -27.77 -47.49 14.50
N VAL A 210 -28.52 -47.88 15.53
CA VAL A 210 -28.55 -47.21 16.83
C VAL A 210 -28.09 -48.22 17.88
N LYS A 211 -26.96 -47.94 18.54
CA LYS A 211 -26.38 -48.81 19.59
C LYS A 211 -26.05 -47.96 20.81
N ALA A 212 -26.46 -48.41 21.98
CA ALA A 212 -26.08 -47.81 23.26
C ALA A 212 -25.62 -48.93 24.20
N ALA A 213 -24.60 -48.66 25.02
CA ALA A 213 -24.22 -49.56 26.12
C ALA A 213 -25.27 -49.54 27.24
N GLY A 214 -25.96 -48.40 27.41
CA GLY A 214 -27.12 -48.25 28.28
C GLY A 214 -28.43 -48.30 27.52
N THR A 215 -29.44 -47.61 28.05
CA THR A 215 -30.81 -47.59 27.53
C THR A 215 -30.96 -46.71 26.29
N VAL A 216 -31.76 -47.16 25.32
CA VAL A 216 -32.33 -46.32 24.27
C VAL A 216 -33.78 -46.01 24.65
N GLU A 217 -34.10 -44.74 24.93
CA GLU A 217 -35.48 -44.29 25.19
C GLU A 217 -36.10 -43.69 23.93
N LEU A 218 -37.25 -44.23 23.51
CA LEU A 218 -38.04 -43.72 22.40
C LEU A 218 -39.44 -43.37 22.94
N LYS A 219 -39.79 -42.09 22.91
CA LYS A 219 -41.07 -41.59 23.41
C LYS A 219 -41.82 -40.91 22.27
N GLY A 220 -43.06 -41.35 22.05
CA GLY A 220 -43.97 -40.79 21.06
C GLY A 220 -45.38 -41.31 21.31
N SER A 221 -46.39 -40.57 20.88
CA SER A 221 -47.80 -41.02 20.99
C SER A 221 -48.08 -42.27 20.14
N LYS A 222 -47.27 -42.51 19.09
CA LYS A 222 -47.34 -43.68 18.22
C LYS A 222 -45.95 -44.01 17.69
N LEU A 223 -45.56 -45.28 17.76
CA LEU A 223 -44.40 -45.85 17.08
C LEU A 223 -44.91 -46.77 15.97
N ILE A 224 -44.45 -46.57 14.74
CA ILE A 224 -44.83 -47.39 13.58
C ILE A 224 -43.58 -48.12 13.11
N THR A 225 -43.69 -49.45 13.01
CA THR A 225 -42.68 -50.31 12.39
C THR A 225 -43.36 -51.09 11.28
N ASP A 226 -42.79 -51.14 10.08
CA ASP A 226 -43.24 -52.11 9.09
C ASP A 226 -42.98 -53.52 9.62
N LYS A 227 -43.97 -54.40 9.42
CA LYS A 227 -43.88 -55.83 9.78
C LYS A 227 -43.03 -56.59 8.77
#